data_AF-A0A2D9IUZ2-F1
#
_entry.id   AF-A0A2D9IUZ2-F1
#
_cell.length_a   1.000
_cell.length_b   1.000
_cell.length_c   1.000
_cell.angle_alpha   90.00
_cell.angle_beta   90.00
_cell.angle_gamma   90.00
#
_symmetry.space_group_name_H-M   'P 1'
#
loop_
_entity.id
_entity.type
_entity.pdbx_description
1 polymer ?
#
loop_
_entity_poly.entity_id
_entity_poly.type
_entity_poly.pdbx_seq_one_letter_code
_entity_poly.pdbx_strand_id
1 'polypeptide(L)'
;MDLFKLKITMGFMLKLVVFLFVSLSFSAQDSLALISGKSILGELSYQDHQFLYFNKKINENKIKLIRYPLRLVYSLTDQNSKTEVFYHKNPTNGNYLSQDQMKLFVLGEQDALRQFKRGYHFLLGLGFGLTASILDTYEFSNVACKGYFNDSPSIISIATPFLSSVIIGFPNKKVRKAYVSKGHYLESKFYRTGFNRVKNYRKTSSAFIGGLSGVFSVLVVTFVHRKNNPCP
;
A
#
# COMPACT_ATOMS: atom_id res chain seq x y z
N MET A 1 -29.47 12.76 57.60
CA MET A 1 -30.05 12.61 56.26
C MET A 1 -29.02 11.96 55.32
N ASP A 2 -28.28 10.94 55.79
CA ASP A 2 -26.94 10.67 55.23
C ASP A 2 -26.65 9.19 54.95
N LEU A 3 -27.46 8.25 55.45
CA LEU A 3 -27.30 6.82 55.14
C LEU A 3 -27.86 6.43 53.76
N PHE A 4 -28.94 7.09 53.33
CA PHE A 4 -29.59 6.79 52.05
C PHE A 4 -28.80 7.33 50.85
N LYS A 5 -28.26 8.55 50.96
CA LYS A 5 -27.38 9.13 49.93
C LYS A 5 -26.08 8.34 49.78
N LEU A 6 -25.50 7.85 50.89
CA LEU A 6 -24.29 7.03 50.89
C LEU A 6 -24.48 5.68 50.17
N LYS A 7 -25.62 5.00 50.37
CA LYS A 7 -25.94 3.76 49.66
C LYS A 7 -26.09 3.96 48.15
N ILE A 8 -26.69 5.07 47.74
CA ILE A 8 -26.87 5.40 46.31
C ILE A 8 -25.53 5.74 45.66
N THR A 9 -24.68 6.54 46.30
CA THR A 9 -23.34 6.85 45.76
C THR A 9 -22.44 5.62 45.75
N MET A 10 -22.46 4.75 46.77
CA MET A 10 -21.72 3.48 46.74
C MET A 10 -22.21 2.55 45.62
N GLY A 11 -23.52 2.44 45.42
CA GLY A 11 -24.10 1.62 44.34
C GLY A 11 -23.75 2.15 42.95
N PHE A 12 -23.69 3.48 42.78
CA PHE A 12 -23.26 4.11 41.52
C PHE A 12 -21.75 3.91 41.27
N MET A 13 -20.92 4.11 42.29
CA MET A 13 -19.47 3.89 42.19
C MET A 13 -19.13 2.42 41.88
N LEU A 14 -19.85 1.46 42.47
CA LEU A 14 -19.67 0.04 42.18
C LEU A 14 -20.02 -0.30 40.72
N LYS A 15 -21.12 0.25 40.19
CA LYS A 15 -21.52 0.07 38.78
C LYS A 15 -20.50 0.70 37.83
N LEU A 16 -19.91 1.84 38.18
CA LEU A 16 -18.88 2.51 37.40
C LEU A 16 -17.57 1.70 37.36
N VAL A 17 -17.18 1.09 38.49
CA VAL A 17 -16.01 0.19 38.57
C VAL A 17 -16.23 -1.09 37.74
N VAL A 18 -17.43 -1.69 37.80
CA VAL A 18 -17.76 -2.87 36.98
C VAL A 18 -17.78 -2.52 35.49
N PHE A 19 -18.30 -1.35 35.09
CA PHE A 19 -18.28 -0.88 33.70
C PHE A 19 -16.85 -0.65 33.18
N LEU A 20 -15.95 -0.10 34.02
CA LEU A 20 -14.53 0.08 33.69
C LEU A 20 -13.77 -1.24 33.48
N PHE A 21 -14.12 -2.30 34.23
CA PHE A 21 -13.50 -3.62 34.08
C PHE A 21 -13.93 -4.38 32.82
N VAL A 22 -15.17 -4.19 32.34
CA VAL A 22 -15.68 -4.87 31.13
C VAL A 22 -15.07 -4.31 29.85
N SER A 23 -14.61 -3.06 29.85
CA SER A 23 -13.96 -2.42 28.69
C SER A 23 -12.50 -2.84 28.43
N LEU A 24 -11.89 -3.69 29.26
CA LEU A 24 -10.47 -4.06 29.14
C LEU A 24 -10.21 -5.37 28.36
N SER A 25 -11.21 -5.94 27.71
CA SER A 25 -11.01 -7.08 26.80
C SER A 25 -10.36 -6.63 25.49
N PHE A 26 -9.08 -6.25 25.56
CA PHE A 26 -8.23 -6.10 24.39
C PHE A 26 -7.94 -7.51 23.86
N SER A 27 -8.65 -7.93 22.82
CA SER A 27 -8.26 -9.11 22.05
C SER A 27 -6.99 -8.76 21.28
N ALA A 28 -5.85 -8.98 21.92
CA ALA A 28 -4.57 -8.96 21.23
C ALA A 28 -4.57 -10.12 20.22
N GLN A 29 -4.21 -9.83 18.98
CA GLN A 29 -4.05 -10.83 17.91
C GLN A 29 -2.57 -10.94 17.57
N ASP A 30 -2.17 -12.10 17.06
CA ASP A 30 -0.83 -12.30 16.56
C ASP A 30 -0.60 -11.42 15.32
N SER A 31 0.64 -10.97 15.16
CA SER A 31 1.08 -10.18 14.03
C SER A 31 2.21 -10.88 13.29
N LEU A 32 1.93 -11.28 12.07
CA LEU A 32 2.91 -11.85 11.15
C LEU A 32 3.53 -10.75 10.29
N ALA A 33 4.83 -10.50 10.47
CA ALA A 33 5.60 -9.58 9.63
C ALA A 33 6.29 -10.36 8.50
N LEU A 34 6.03 -9.96 7.26
CA LEU A 34 6.68 -10.53 6.08
C LEU A 34 7.92 -9.71 5.70
N ILE A 35 8.87 -10.34 5.01
CA ILE A 35 10.06 -9.69 4.43
C ILE A 35 9.67 -8.58 3.43
N SER A 36 8.47 -8.66 2.86
CA SER A 36 7.89 -7.63 1.98
C SER A 36 7.37 -6.37 2.69
N GLY A 37 7.53 -6.29 4.02
CA GLY A 37 7.00 -5.19 4.82
C GLY A 37 5.50 -5.28 5.11
N LYS A 38 4.78 -6.28 4.60
CA LYS A 38 3.37 -6.46 4.97
C LYS A 38 3.28 -7.04 6.39
N SER A 39 2.42 -6.45 7.21
CA SER A 39 2.00 -6.99 8.50
C SER A 39 0.60 -7.58 8.37
N ILE A 40 0.39 -8.78 8.92
CA ILE A 40 -0.87 -9.52 8.83
C ILE A 40 -1.31 -9.86 10.24
N LEU A 41 -2.50 -9.42 10.61
CA LEU A 41 -3.11 -9.76 11.90
C LEU A 41 -3.91 -11.05 11.78
N GLY A 42 -3.84 -11.89 12.80
CA GLY A 42 -4.50 -13.18 12.83
C GLY A 42 -4.02 -14.06 13.97
N GLU A 43 -4.12 -15.36 13.80
CA GLU A 43 -3.72 -16.35 14.80
C GLU A 43 -2.86 -17.43 14.14
N LEU A 44 -1.76 -17.81 14.79
CA LEU A 44 -0.97 -18.95 14.37
C LEU A 44 -1.78 -20.25 14.58
N SER A 45 -2.07 -20.97 13.49
CA SER A 45 -2.77 -22.25 13.59
C SER A 45 -1.79 -23.40 13.75
N TYR A 46 -0.79 -23.48 12.87
CA TYR A 46 0.20 -24.55 12.86
C TYR A 46 1.47 -24.09 12.14
N GLN A 47 2.60 -24.67 12.51
CA GLN A 47 3.90 -24.43 11.90
C GLN A 47 4.58 -25.77 11.61
N ASP A 48 5.05 -25.92 10.37
CA ASP A 48 5.95 -27.01 9.97
C ASP A 48 7.36 -26.45 9.66
N HIS A 49 8.27 -27.30 9.15
CA HIS A 49 9.65 -26.90 8.86
C HIS A 49 9.81 -25.89 7.72
N GLN A 50 8.80 -25.71 6.86
CA GLN A 50 8.89 -24.89 5.65
C GLN A 50 7.78 -23.82 5.56
N PHE A 51 6.69 -23.99 6.29
CA PHE A 51 5.46 -23.24 6.18
C PHE A 51 4.88 -22.89 7.54
N LEU A 52 4.24 -21.72 7.56
CA LEU A 52 3.44 -21.20 8.64
C LEU A 52 1.99 -21.08 8.16
N TYR A 53 1.06 -21.72 8.87
CA TYR A 53 -0.36 -21.67 8.59
C TYR A 53 -1.02 -20.66 9.51
N PHE A 54 -1.53 -19.57 8.92
CA PHE A 54 -2.01 -18.41 9.65
C PHE A 54 -3.48 -18.18 9.36
N ASN A 55 -4.28 -18.09 10.42
CA ASN A 55 -5.70 -17.77 10.35
C ASN A 55 -5.87 -16.27 10.17
N LYS A 56 -6.04 -15.83 8.93
CA LYS A 56 -6.25 -14.42 8.61
C LYS A 56 -7.74 -14.10 8.69
N LYS A 57 -8.10 -13.15 9.53
CA LYS A 57 -9.43 -12.54 9.52
C LYS A 57 -9.59 -11.70 8.26
N ILE A 58 -10.55 -12.05 7.42
CA ILE A 58 -10.91 -11.27 6.23
C ILE A 58 -11.93 -10.22 6.65
N ASN A 59 -13.05 -10.68 7.22
CA ASN A 59 -14.14 -9.87 7.77
C ASN A 59 -14.56 -10.46 9.13
N GLU A 60 -15.49 -9.82 9.84
CA GLU A 60 -15.99 -10.29 11.14
C GLU A 60 -16.39 -11.77 11.17
N ASN A 61 -17.03 -12.24 10.09
CA ASN A 61 -17.58 -13.60 9.99
C ASN A 61 -16.73 -14.55 9.14
N LYS A 62 -15.56 -14.12 8.65
CA LYS A 62 -14.78 -14.93 7.69
C LYS A 62 -13.31 -14.98 8.05
N ILE A 63 -12.87 -16.15 8.47
CA ILE A 63 -11.47 -16.50 8.71
C ILE A 63 -11.01 -17.37 7.53
N LYS A 64 -9.81 -17.10 7.02
CA LYS A 64 -9.18 -17.91 5.98
C LYS A 64 -7.81 -18.38 6.45
N LEU A 65 -7.60 -19.68 6.44
CA LEU A 65 -6.29 -20.28 6.63
C LEU A 65 -5.41 -19.96 5.41
N ILE A 66 -4.29 -19.30 5.64
CA ILE A 66 -3.32 -18.96 4.59
C ILE A 66 -1.98 -19.59 4.93
N ARG A 67 -1.41 -20.30 3.96
CA ARG A 67 -0.08 -20.88 4.05
C ARG A 67 0.98 -19.86 3.62
N TYR A 68 1.92 -19.55 4.50
CA TYR A 68 3.08 -18.70 4.23
C TYR A 68 4.36 -19.53 4.28
N PRO A 69 5.17 -19.55 3.21
CA PRO A 69 6.52 -20.10 3.27
C PRO A 69 7.37 -19.34 4.29
N LEU A 70 8.05 -20.04 5.20
CA LEU A 70 8.91 -19.43 6.23
C LEU A 70 9.98 -18.51 5.63
N ARG A 71 10.48 -18.84 4.43
CA ARG A 71 11.45 -18.00 3.69
C ARG A 71 10.94 -16.59 3.36
N LEU A 72 9.63 -16.33 3.45
CA LEU A 72 9.01 -15.02 3.21
C LEU A 72 8.59 -14.32 4.51
N VAL A 73 8.64 -15.04 5.63
CA VAL A 73 8.30 -14.54 6.96
C VAL A 73 9.54 -13.92 7.58
N TYR A 74 9.40 -12.72 8.12
CA TYR A 74 10.44 -12.08 8.91
C TYR A 74 10.29 -12.47 10.39
N SER A 75 9.13 -12.18 10.99
CA SER A 75 8.86 -12.48 12.39
C SER A 75 7.38 -12.73 12.67
N LEU A 76 7.09 -13.44 13.75
CA LEU A 76 5.77 -13.54 14.37
C LEU A 76 5.84 -12.86 15.73
N THR A 77 4.90 -11.98 16.00
CA THR A 77 4.70 -11.37 17.31
C THR A 77 3.40 -11.90 17.89
N ASP A 78 3.51 -12.62 19.00
CA ASP A 78 2.38 -13.15 19.77
C ASP A 78 1.64 -12.01 20.51
N GLN A 79 0.45 -12.31 21.00
CA GLN A 79 -0.41 -11.47 21.84
C GLN A 79 0.34 -10.88 23.04
N ASN A 80 1.28 -11.64 23.61
CA ASN A 80 2.12 -11.22 24.73
C ASN A 80 3.30 -10.31 24.32
N SER A 81 3.30 -9.79 23.09
CA SER A 81 4.41 -9.02 22.50
C SER A 81 5.74 -9.78 22.39
N LYS A 82 5.74 -11.11 22.61
CA LYS A 82 6.90 -11.96 22.38
C LYS A 82 7.09 -12.10 20.87
N THR A 83 8.28 -11.75 20.38
CA THR A 83 8.60 -11.79 18.95
C THR A 83 9.57 -12.92 18.65
N GLU A 84 9.14 -13.86 17.83
CA GLU A 84 9.98 -14.91 17.24
C GLU A 84 10.40 -14.49 15.83
N VAL A 85 11.70 -14.60 15.51
CA VAL A 85 12.25 -14.19 14.22
C VAL A 85 12.65 -15.43 13.44
N PHE A 86 12.04 -15.60 12.25
CA PHE A 86 12.30 -16.72 11.34
C PHE A 86 13.34 -16.39 10.28
N TYR A 87 13.65 -15.11 10.10
CA TYR A 87 14.60 -14.68 9.08
C TYR A 87 16.05 -15.00 9.48
N HIS A 88 16.75 -15.70 8.60
CA HIS A 88 18.18 -15.93 8.70
C HIS A 88 18.90 -15.47 7.43
N LYS A 89 20.10 -14.90 7.61
CA LYS A 89 20.99 -14.55 6.50
C LYS A 89 21.45 -15.84 5.83
N ASN A 90 21.09 -16.00 4.57
CA ASN A 90 21.52 -17.12 3.74
C ASN A 90 21.71 -16.64 2.30
N PRO A 91 22.96 -16.30 1.90
CA PRO A 91 23.26 -15.81 0.56
C PRO A 91 22.84 -16.78 -0.55
N THR A 92 22.89 -18.09 -0.32
CA THR A 92 22.47 -19.13 -1.28
C THR A 92 21.00 -19.00 -1.66
N ASN A 93 20.17 -18.47 -0.76
CA ASN A 93 18.74 -18.24 -0.97
C ASN A 93 18.41 -16.78 -1.33
N GLY A 94 19.40 -15.95 -1.63
CA GLY A 94 19.23 -14.52 -1.93
C GLY A 94 19.03 -13.63 -0.69
N ASN A 95 19.23 -14.16 0.52
CA ASN A 95 19.10 -13.41 1.77
C ASN A 95 20.46 -12.86 2.21
N TYR A 96 20.77 -11.63 1.79
CA TYR A 96 22.08 -11.01 2.03
C TYR A 96 22.17 -10.17 3.31
N LEU A 97 21.03 -9.73 3.86
CA LEU A 97 21.00 -8.86 5.03
C LEU A 97 21.18 -9.67 6.31
N SER A 98 21.82 -9.08 7.33
CA SER A 98 21.72 -9.63 8.69
C SER A 98 20.31 -9.45 9.24
N GLN A 99 20.00 -10.13 10.35
CA GLN A 99 18.69 -10.05 10.98
C GLN A 99 18.33 -8.60 11.38
N ASP A 100 19.24 -7.85 12.00
CA ASP A 100 19.01 -6.44 12.37
C ASP A 100 18.88 -5.52 11.15
N GLN A 101 19.65 -5.78 10.10
CA GLN A 101 19.56 -5.03 8.86
C GLN A 101 18.22 -5.27 8.18
N MET A 102 17.76 -6.52 8.15
CA MET A 102 16.46 -6.90 7.60
C MET A 102 15.32 -6.32 8.45
N LYS A 103 15.45 -6.30 9.78
CA LYS A 103 14.49 -5.64 10.67
C LYS A 103 14.25 -4.18 10.26
N LEU A 104 15.35 -3.43 10.10
CA LEU A 104 15.28 -2.02 9.71
C LEU A 104 14.70 -1.85 8.31
N PHE A 105 15.06 -2.73 7.37
CA PHE A 105 14.50 -2.76 6.03
C PHE A 105 12.97 -2.96 6.05
N VAL A 106 12.49 -4.01 6.72
CA VAL A 106 11.06 -4.36 6.85
C VAL A 106 10.28 -3.23 7.54
N LEU A 107 10.85 -2.61 8.58
CA LEU A 107 10.24 -1.44 9.23
C LEU A 107 10.09 -0.25 8.27
N GLY A 108 11.10 0.02 7.44
CA GLY A 108 11.03 1.04 6.41
C GLY A 108 9.92 0.76 5.39
N GLU A 109 9.77 -0.50 4.97
CA GLU A 109 8.69 -0.92 4.09
C GLU A 109 7.31 -0.77 4.73
N GLN A 110 7.14 -1.19 5.99
CA GLN A 110 5.90 -1.05 6.76
C GLN A 110 5.46 0.42 6.85
N ASP A 111 6.37 1.31 7.22
CA ASP A 111 6.10 2.75 7.33
C ASP A 111 5.70 3.34 5.97
N ALA A 112 6.41 2.98 4.90
CA ALA A 112 6.06 3.40 3.55
C ALA A 112 4.68 2.87 3.11
N LEU A 113 4.34 1.63 3.46
CA LEU A 113 3.02 1.05 3.14
C LEU A 113 1.87 1.77 3.86
N ARG A 114 2.09 2.22 5.10
CA ARG A 114 1.08 2.94 5.90
C ARG A 114 0.91 4.38 5.42
N GLN A 115 2.00 5.09 5.20
CA GLN A 115 1.97 6.54 5.01
C GLN A 115 1.87 6.98 3.55
N PHE A 116 2.40 6.20 2.60
CA PHE A 116 2.50 6.64 1.21
C PHE A 116 1.23 6.35 0.40
N LYS A 117 0.42 7.39 0.17
CA LYS A 117 -0.85 7.29 -0.58
C LYS A 117 -0.60 7.22 -2.10
N ARG A 118 -1.39 6.37 -2.78
CA ARG A 118 -1.30 6.13 -4.23
C ARG A 118 -2.04 7.16 -5.09
N GLY A 119 -3.11 7.76 -4.55
CA GLY A 119 -4.09 8.55 -5.31
C GLY A 119 -3.49 9.74 -6.04
N TYR A 120 -2.60 10.52 -5.40
CA TYR A 120 -1.98 11.69 -6.04
C TYR A 120 -1.19 11.31 -7.30
N HIS A 121 -0.38 10.24 -7.24
CA HIS A 121 0.42 9.79 -8.39
C HIS A 121 -0.44 9.16 -9.48
N PHE A 122 -1.55 8.52 -9.12
CA PHE A 122 -2.54 8.07 -10.07
C PHE A 122 -3.16 9.25 -10.84
N LEU A 123 -3.57 10.32 -10.14
CA LEU A 123 -4.14 11.52 -10.78
C LEU A 123 -3.15 12.21 -11.70
N LEU A 124 -1.87 12.32 -11.30
CA LEU A 124 -0.82 12.84 -12.18
C LEU A 124 -0.65 11.97 -13.44
N GLY A 125 -0.63 10.64 -13.27
CA GLY A 125 -0.56 9.70 -14.39
C GLY A 125 -1.75 9.85 -15.33
N LEU A 126 -2.96 9.94 -14.77
CA LEU A 126 -4.21 10.11 -15.52
C LEU A 126 -4.21 11.42 -16.30
N GLY A 127 -3.85 12.54 -15.67
CA GLY A 127 -3.75 13.83 -16.35
C GLY A 127 -2.72 13.82 -17.47
N PHE A 128 -1.57 13.18 -17.26
CA PHE A 128 -0.55 13.00 -18.30
C PHE A 128 -1.10 12.15 -19.46
N GLY A 129 -1.79 11.05 -19.16
CA GLY A 129 -2.45 10.18 -20.13
C GLY A 129 -3.46 10.90 -21.01
N LEU A 130 -4.38 11.64 -20.38
CA LEU A 130 -5.37 12.46 -21.08
C LEU A 130 -4.70 13.49 -21.98
N THR A 131 -3.76 14.27 -21.43
CA THR A 131 -3.11 15.36 -22.17
C THR A 131 -2.35 14.84 -23.37
N ALA A 132 -1.54 13.80 -23.18
CA ALA A 132 -0.77 13.22 -24.28
C ALA A 132 -1.68 12.67 -25.38
N SER A 133 -2.72 11.90 -25.04
CA SER A 133 -3.61 11.33 -26.06
C SER A 133 -4.53 12.35 -26.73
N ILE A 134 -4.95 13.41 -26.02
CA ILE A 134 -5.73 14.50 -26.64
C ILE A 134 -4.87 15.25 -27.66
N LEU A 135 -3.62 15.55 -27.32
CA LEU A 135 -2.68 16.21 -28.23
C LEU A 135 -2.31 15.31 -29.42
N ASP A 136 -2.13 14.02 -29.17
CA ASP A 136 -1.80 13.02 -30.18
C ASP A 136 -2.93 12.76 -31.18
N THR A 137 -4.18 13.01 -30.78
CA THR A 137 -5.36 12.82 -31.65
C THR A 137 -5.91 14.14 -32.20
N TYR A 138 -5.20 15.25 -32.00
CA TYR A 138 -5.61 16.55 -32.53
C TYR A 138 -5.18 16.70 -33.98
N GLU A 139 -6.15 16.90 -34.87
CA GLU A 139 -5.89 17.14 -36.29
C GLU A 139 -5.63 18.64 -36.52
N PHE A 140 -4.39 18.99 -36.91
CA PHE A 140 -3.98 20.36 -37.22
C PHE A 140 -4.15 20.73 -38.71
N SER A 141 -4.41 19.76 -39.58
CA SER A 141 -4.48 19.98 -41.04
C SER A 141 -5.68 20.85 -41.46
N ASN A 142 -5.53 21.54 -42.60
CA ASN A 142 -6.55 22.44 -43.18
C ASN A 142 -7.55 21.69 -44.07
N VAL A 143 -8.04 20.54 -43.60
CA VAL A 143 -9.11 19.76 -44.24
C VAL A 143 -10.41 19.96 -43.44
N ALA A 144 -11.56 19.56 -44.01
CA ALA A 144 -12.88 19.75 -43.40
C ALA A 144 -13.00 19.19 -41.96
N CYS A 145 -12.11 18.28 -41.56
CA CYS A 145 -12.06 17.67 -40.24
C CYS A 145 -10.88 18.12 -39.40
N LYS A 146 -10.99 19.33 -38.83
CA LYS A 146 -10.02 19.88 -37.88
C LYS A 146 -10.48 19.65 -36.44
N GLY A 147 -9.54 19.42 -35.52
CA GLY A 147 -9.79 19.47 -34.08
C GLY A 147 -9.48 18.17 -33.32
N TYR A 148 -9.92 18.13 -32.06
CA TYR A 148 -9.66 17.01 -31.15
C TYR A 148 -10.30 15.71 -31.66
N PHE A 149 -9.58 14.59 -31.51
CA PHE A 149 -10.05 13.23 -31.80
C PHE A 149 -10.26 12.89 -33.29
N ASN A 150 -9.76 13.73 -34.19
CA ASN A 150 -9.87 13.51 -35.62
C ASN A 150 -8.64 12.80 -36.22
N ASP A 151 -7.47 12.89 -35.58
CA ASP A 151 -6.28 12.12 -35.99
C ASP A 151 -6.20 10.76 -35.28
N SER A 152 -5.59 9.78 -35.95
CA SER A 152 -5.46 8.42 -35.44
C SER A 152 -4.40 8.35 -34.35
N PRO A 153 -4.66 7.62 -33.25
CA PRO A 153 -3.73 7.54 -32.13
C PRO A 153 -2.39 6.98 -32.60
N SER A 154 -1.31 7.68 -32.29
CA SER A 154 0.05 7.33 -32.69
C SER A 154 0.75 6.49 -31.61
N ILE A 155 2.02 6.18 -31.86
CA ILE A 155 2.92 5.52 -30.90
C ILE A 155 3.02 6.32 -29.59
N ILE A 156 2.80 7.64 -29.59
CA ILE A 156 2.86 8.47 -28.39
C ILE A 156 1.81 8.02 -27.37
N SER A 157 0.55 7.81 -27.79
CA SER A 157 -0.50 7.30 -26.90
C SER A 157 -0.16 5.92 -26.33
N ILE A 158 0.48 5.05 -27.12
CA ILE A 158 0.91 3.71 -26.67
C ILE A 158 2.07 3.80 -25.66
N ALA A 159 3.04 4.68 -25.89
CA ALA A 159 4.20 4.87 -25.02
C ALA A 159 3.87 5.65 -23.73
N THR A 160 2.77 6.39 -23.72
CA THR A 160 2.38 7.31 -22.65
C THR A 160 2.34 6.69 -21.24
N PRO A 161 1.77 5.49 -21.00
CA PRO A 161 1.79 4.87 -19.68
C PRO A 161 3.21 4.60 -19.16
N PHE A 162 4.14 4.25 -20.06
CA PHE A 162 5.54 4.06 -19.71
C PHE A 162 6.23 5.39 -19.41
N LEU A 163 6.03 6.40 -20.25
CA LEU A 163 6.60 7.74 -20.05
C LEU A 163 6.13 8.36 -18.74
N SER A 164 4.84 8.27 -18.43
CA SER A 164 4.29 8.78 -17.17
C SER A 164 4.91 8.06 -15.97
N SER A 165 5.14 6.75 -16.06
CA SER A 165 5.79 5.96 -15.00
C SER A 165 7.24 6.39 -14.76
N VAL A 166 7.99 6.76 -15.80
CA VAL A 166 9.39 7.20 -15.69
C VAL A 166 9.47 8.62 -15.14
N ILE A 167 8.75 9.56 -15.76
CA ILE A 167 8.77 10.98 -15.41
C ILE A 167 8.25 11.17 -13.98
N ILE A 168 7.05 10.64 -13.70
CA ILE A 168 6.45 10.75 -12.36
C ILE A 168 7.19 9.84 -11.39
N GLY A 169 7.64 8.65 -11.80
CA GLY A 169 8.28 7.67 -10.91
C GLY A 169 9.72 7.98 -10.51
N PHE A 170 10.34 9.01 -11.09
CA PHE A 170 11.74 9.33 -10.87
C PHE A 170 12.13 9.31 -9.38
N PRO A 171 13.20 8.59 -9.00
CA PRO A 171 13.48 8.29 -7.60
C PRO A 171 13.90 9.55 -6.84
N ASN A 172 13.19 9.87 -5.76
CA ASN A 172 13.63 10.88 -4.80
C ASN A 172 14.18 10.19 -3.55
N LYS A 173 15.43 10.48 -3.15
CA LYS A 173 16.08 9.87 -1.98
C LYS A 173 15.65 10.46 -0.64
N LYS A 174 14.90 11.58 -0.65
CA LYS A 174 14.40 12.25 0.56
C LYS A 174 13.23 11.47 1.16
N VAL A 175 13.31 11.20 2.46
CA VAL A 175 12.23 10.66 3.29
C VAL A 175 11.79 11.76 4.23
N ARG A 176 10.49 12.07 4.26
CA ARG A 176 9.96 13.10 5.19
C ARG A 176 9.91 12.50 6.58
N LYS A 177 10.40 13.24 7.60
CA LYS A 177 10.39 12.81 9.00
C LYS A 177 8.98 12.44 9.49
N ALA A 178 7.95 13.11 8.98
CA ALA A 178 6.54 12.84 9.31
C ALA A 178 6.03 11.45 8.91
N TYR A 179 6.73 10.72 8.02
CA TYR A 179 6.31 9.39 7.58
C TYR A 179 7.00 8.25 8.34
N VAL A 180 7.78 8.57 9.36
CA VAL A 180 8.67 7.63 10.04
C VAL A 180 8.17 7.36 11.45
N SER A 181 8.10 6.09 11.85
CA SER A 181 7.67 5.71 13.19
C SER A 181 8.61 6.23 14.29
N LYS A 182 9.94 6.18 14.08
CA LYS A 182 10.94 6.74 15.01
C LYS A 182 12.06 7.46 14.26
N GLY A 183 12.37 8.69 14.68
CA GLY A 183 13.31 9.57 13.98
C GLY A 183 14.70 8.95 13.72
N HIS A 184 15.25 8.22 14.70
CA HIS A 184 16.57 7.59 14.60
C HIS A 184 16.66 6.50 13.51
N TYR A 185 15.54 5.93 13.05
CA TYR A 185 15.57 4.95 11.97
C TYR A 185 16.05 5.54 10.64
N LEU A 186 15.91 6.86 10.45
CA LEU A 186 16.38 7.54 9.24
C LEU A 186 17.90 7.52 9.06
N GLU A 187 18.66 7.33 10.14
CA GLU A 187 20.11 7.23 10.08
C GLU A 187 20.56 5.92 9.42
N SER A 188 19.75 4.87 9.52
CA SER A 188 20.03 3.59 8.90
C SER A 188 19.81 3.61 7.38
N LYS A 189 20.85 3.22 6.64
CA LYS A 189 20.75 3.00 5.19
C LYS A 189 19.74 1.92 4.82
N PHE A 190 19.58 0.89 5.65
CA PHE A 190 18.69 -0.25 5.37
C PHE A 190 17.22 0.15 5.49
N TYR A 191 16.89 0.93 6.52
CA TYR A 191 15.55 1.50 6.69
C TYR A 191 15.18 2.40 5.50
N ARG A 192 16.07 3.34 5.13
CA ARG A 192 15.84 4.22 3.98
C ARG A 192 15.67 3.44 2.68
N THR A 193 16.40 2.34 2.51
CA THR A 193 16.32 1.49 1.32
C THR A 193 14.97 0.79 1.23
N GLY A 194 14.50 0.16 2.31
CA GLY A 194 13.17 -0.46 2.36
C GLY A 194 12.06 0.56 2.11
N PHE A 195 12.11 1.70 2.81
CA PHE A 195 11.12 2.77 2.63
C PHE A 195 11.05 3.26 1.18
N ASN A 196 12.21 3.52 0.57
CA ASN A 196 12.27 4.01 -0.80
C ASN A 196 11.83 2.95 -1.82
N ARG A 197 12.06 1.65 -1.58
CA ARG A 197 11.60 0.56 -2.45
C ARG A 197 10.09 0.61 -2.62
N VAL A 198 9.34 0.58 -1.51
CA VAL A 198 7.87 0.63 -1.52
C VAL A 198 7.35 1.95 -2.06
N LYS A 199 7.95 3.07 -1.65
CA LYS A 199 7.57 4.41 -2.11
C LYS A 199 7.66 4.52 -3.63
N ASN A 200 8.81 4.17 -4.20
CA ASN A 200 9.06 4.27 -5.64
C ASN A 200 8.17 3.29 -6.41
N TYR A 201 7.98 2.07 -5.89
CA TYR A 201 7.04 1.11 -6.48
C TYR A 201 5.61 1.67 -6.53
N ARG A 202 5.08 2.19 -5.42
CA ARG A 202 3.73 2.78 -5.39
C ARG A 202 3.60 3.97 -6.34
N LYS A 203 4.62 4.83 -6.38
CA LYS A 203 4.67 6.01 -7.25
C LYS A 203 4.62 5.62 -8.74
N THR A 204 5.52 4.75 -9.16
CA THR A 204 5.64 4.25 -10.55
C THR A 204 4.40 3.48 -10.97
N SER A 205 3.95 2.51 -10.15
CA SER A 205 2.78 1.69 -10.47
C SER A 205 1.50 2.51 -10.58
N SER A 206 1.31 3.49 -9.69
CA SER A 206 0.10 4.32 -9.72
C SER A 206 0.11 5.30 -10.89
N ALA A 207 1.26 5.89 -11.22
CA ALA A 207 1.40 6.73 -12.40
C ALA A 207 1.14 5.94 -13.70
N PHE A 208 1.68 4.73 -13.81
CA PHE A 208 1.45 3.84 -14.95
C PHE A 208 -0.04 3.52 -15.13
N ILE A 209 -0.70 3.04 -14.06
CA ILE A 209 -2.14 2.71 -14.11
C ILE A 209 -2.97 3.95 -14.43
N GLY A 210 -2.65 5.11 -13.85
CA GLY A 210 -3.30 6.37 -14.18
C GLY A 210 -3.15 6.74 -15.64
N GLY A 211 -1.92 6.69 -16.18
CA GLY A 211 -1.63 6.96 -17.59
C GLY A 211 -2.40 6.04 -18.52
N LEU A 212 -2.42 4.74 -18.23
CA LEU A 212 -3.20 3.77 -18.99
C LEU A 212 -4.70 4.09 -18.98
N SER A 213 -5.27 4.43 -17.82
CA SER A 213 -6.67 4.84 -17.71
C SER A 213 -6.97 6.12 -18.51
N GLY A 214 -6.06 7.10 -18.49
CA GLY A 214 -6.20 8.34 -19.27
C GLY A 214 -6.22 8.07 -20.79
N VAL A 215 -5.23 7.35 -21.30
CA VAL A 215 -5.15 6.96 -22.72
C VAL A 215 -6.40 6.20 -23.14
N PHE A 216 -6.80 5.19 -22.36
CA PHE A 216 -7.98 4.38 -22.66
C PHE A 216 -9.26 5.22 -22.72
N SER A 217 -9.39 6.21 -21.83
CA SER A 217 -10.55 7.10 -21.80
C SER A 217 -10.65 7.92 -23.08
N VAL A 218 -9.53 8.47 -23.55
CA VAL A 218 -9.46 9.21 -24.82
C VAL A 218 -9.78 8.30 -26.00
N LEU A 219 -9.17 7.12 -26.08
CA LEU A 219 -9.42 6.18 -27.18
C LEU A 219 -10.89 5.82 -27.33
N VAL A 220 -11.59 5.57 -26.22
CA VAL A 220 -13.03 5.29 -26.23
C VAL A 220 -13.82 6.50 -26.74
N VAL A 221 -13.49 7.71 -26.26
CA VAL A 221 -14.13 8.95 -26.70
C VAL A 221 -13.89 9.20 -28.19
N THR A 222 -12.66 9.04 -28.67
CA THR A 222 -12.30 9.16 -30.09
C THR A 222 -13.06 8.16 -30.96
N PHE A 223 -13.15 6.90 -30.52
CA PHE A 223 -13.88 5.87 -31.25
C PHE A 223 -15.37 6.20 -31.38
N VAL A 224 -16.00 6.62 -30.28
CA VAL A 224 -17.42 7.04 -30.28
C VAL A 224 -17.62 8.30 -31.12
N HIS A 225 -16.73 9.28 -31.01
CA HIS A 225 -16.81 10.53 -31.76
C HIS A 225 -16.76 10.28 -33.27
N ARG A 226 -15.80 9.47 -33.74
CA ARG A 226 -15.65 9.11 -35.15
C ARG A 226 -16.82 8.30 -35.69
N LYS A 227 -17.39 7.41 -34.88
CA LYS A 227 -18.59 6.65 -35.27
C LYS A 227 -19.80 7.56 -35.51
N ASN A 228 -19.96 8.59 -34.69
CA ASN A 228 -21.10 9.51 -34.77
C ASN A 228 -20.90 10.65 -35.77
N ASN A 229 -19.64 11.06 -35.99
CA ASN A 229 -19.27 12.14 -36.90
C ASN A 229 -18.24 11.60 -37.91
N PRO A 230 -18.67 10.79 -38.89
CA PRO A 230 -17.78 10.32 -39.93
C PRO A 230 -17.33 11.53 -40.76
N CYS A 231 -16.03 11.80 -40.71
CA CYS A 231 -15.39 12.73 -41.62
C CYS A 231 -15.48 12.19 -43.06
N PRO A 232 -15.91 13.01 -44.04
CA PRO A 232 -15.97 12.62 -45.44
C PRO A 232 -14.59 12.38 -46.05
#